data_AF-A0A235BNF6-F1
#
_entry.id   AF-A0A235BNF6-F1
#
_cell.length_a   1.000
_cell.length_b   1.000
_cell.length_c   1.000
_cell.angle_alpha   90.00
_cell.angle_beta   90.00
_cell.angle_gamma   90.00
#
_symmetry.space_group_name_H-M   'P 1'
#
loop_
_entity.id
_entity.type
_entity.pdbx_description
1 polymer ?
#
loop_
_entity_poly.entity_id
_entity_poly.type
_entity_poly.pdbx_seq_one_letter_code
_entity_poly.pdbx_strand_id
1 'polypeptide(L)' 'MHIAIEFEGENLLFPIEYNHIVQGFIYRNIDATLASFLHDKGFVSKGRSFKLFTFSRLLGR' A
#
# COMPACT_ATOMS: atom_id res chain seq x y z
N MET A 1 3.23 -7.40 -12.29
CA MET A 1 4.50 -6.72 -11.92
C MET A 1 4.73 -6.95 -10.44
N HIS A 2 5.94 -7.30 -10.03
CA HIS A 2 6.32 -7.50 -8.64
C HIS A 2 7.53 -6.62 -8.36
N ILE A 3 7.48 -5.82 -7.29
CA ILE A 3 8.51 -4.85 -6.93
C ILE A 3 8.90 -5.11 -5.47
N ALA A 4 10.19 -5.11 -5.19
CA ALA A 4 10.72 -5.09 -3.84
C ALA A 4 11.25 -3.68 -3.53
N ILE A 5 10.91 -3.16 -2.35
CA ILE A 5 11.38 -1.86 -1.85
C ILE A 5 12.10 -2.12 -0.53
N GLU A 6 13.34 -1.66 -0.44
CA GLU A 6 14.14 -1.71 0.77
C GLU A 6 14.11 -0.34 1.46
N PHE A 7 13.91 -0.35 2.77
CA PHE A 7 13.94 0.85 3.60
C PHE A 7 15.16 0.78 4.51
N GLU A 8 15.93 1.87 4.55
CA GLU A 8 17.06 2.03 5.46
C GLU A 8 16.78 3.20 6.40
N GLY A 9 17.16 3.02 7.67
CA GLY A 9 17.04 4.06 8.68
C GLY A 9 17.61 3.59 10.01
N GLU A 10 18.05 4.55 10.83
CA GLU A 10 18.52 4.27 12.19
C GLU A 10 17.33 4.19 13.15
N ASN A 11 17.35 3.23 14.08
CA ASN A 11 16.35 3.07 15.14
C ASN A 11 14.89 3.04 14.65
N LEU A 12 14.61 2.27 13.60
CA LEU A 12 13.26 2.13 13.04
C LEU A 12 12.32 1.46 14.06
N LEU A 13 11.37 2.24 14.57
CA LEU A 13 10.31 1.79 15.47
C LEU A 13 8.98 1.91 14.76
N PHE A 14 8.22 0.80 14.70
CA PHE A 14 6.89 0.77 14.10
C PHE A 14 5.84 0.39 15.15
N PRO A 15 4.64 1.02 15.11
CA PRO A 15 3.51 0.52 15.88
C PRO A 15 3.08 -0.84 15.35
N ILE A 16 2.50 -1.70 16.19
CA ILE A 16 1.99 -3.02 15.78
C ILE A 16 1.06 -2.91 14.57
N GLU A 17 0.23 -1.86 14.51
CA GLU A 17 -0.73 -1.59 13.45
C GLU A 17 -0.16 -0.80 12.25
N TYR A 18 1.12 -0.97 11.89
CA TYR A 18 1.79 -0.17 10.85
C TYR A 18 1.22 -0.33 9.42
N ASN A 19 0.34 -1.30 9.16
CA ASN A 19 -0.17 -1.58 7.82
C ASN A 19 -0.86 -0.35 7.17
N HIS A 20 -1.55 0.48 7.96
CA HIS A 20 -2.16 1.72 7.44
C HIS A 20 -1.10 2.75 6.99
N ILE A 21 0.08 2.77 7.62
CA ILE A 21 1.20 3.63 7.25
C ILE A 21 1.75 3.19 5.89
N VAL A 22 1.95 1.89 5.70
CA VAL A 22 2.43 1.32 4.42
C VAL A 22 1.41 1.54 3.31
N GLN A 23 0.12 1.31 3.59
CA GLN A 23 -0.96 1.60 2.65
C GLN A 23 -0.97 3.07 2.25
N GLY A 24 -0.88 3.99 3.22
CA GLY A 24 -0.81 5.43 2.95
C GLY A 24 0.43 5.82 2.16
N PHE A 25 1.58 5.19 2.42
CA PHE A 25 2.80 5.36 1.63
C PHE A 25 2.58 4.97 0.17
N ILE A 26 1.94 3.82 -0.10
CA ILE A 26 1.64 3.38 -1.47
C ILE A 26 0.71 4.38 -2.17
N TYR A 27 -0.40 4.77 -1.54
CA TYR A 27 -1.36 5.72 -2.14
C TYR A 27 -0.76 7.10 -2.40
N ARG A 28 0.20 7.57 -1.59
CA ARG A 28 0.89 8.84 -1.80
C ARG A 28 1.91 8.82 -2.94
N ASN A 29 2.35 7.63 -3.37
CA ASN A 29 3.41 7.47 -4.37
C ASN A 29 2.91 6.95 -5.73
N ILE A 30 1.60 6.79 -5.90
CA ILE A 30 0.98 6.55 -7.21
C ILE A 30 0.28 7.83 -7.69
N ASP A 31 -0.07 7.88 -8.97
CA ASP A 31 -0.84 9.00 -9.54
C ASP A 31 -2.08 9.34 -8.69
N ALA A 32 -2.31 10.62 -8.42
CA ALA A 32 -3.35 11.07 -7.49
C ALA A 32 -4.77 10.69 -7.95
N THR A 33 -5.03 10.70 -9.25
CA THR A 33 -6.33 10.30 -9.82
C THR A 33 -6.54 8.81 -9.64
N LEU A 34 -5.51 8.01 -9.93
CA LEU A 34 -5.52 6.58 -9.68
C LEU A 34 -5.66 6.27 -8.19
N ALA A 35 -4.97 6.99 -7.30
CA ALA A 35 -5.04 6.82 -5.86
C ALA A 35 -6.45 7.01 -5.31
N SER A 36 -7.12 8.12 -5.65
CA SER A 36 -8.50 8.37 -5.22
C SER A 36 -9.45 7.34 -5.81
N PHE A 37 -9.34 7.03 -7.12
CA PHE A 37 -10.17 6.01 -7.75
C PHE A 37 -10.03 4.66 -7.03
N LEU A 38 -8.79 4.22 -6.79
CA LEU A 38 -8.52 2.98 -6.10
C LEU A 38 -9.07 3.04 -4.68
N HIS A 39 -8.74 4.06 -3.88
CA HIS A 39 -9.17 4.16 -2.48
C HIS A 39 -10.71 4.13 -2.34
N ASP A 40 -11.40 4.98 -3.09
CA ASP A 40 -12.83 5.25 -2.89
C ASP A 40 -13.72 4.24 -3.61
N LYS A 41 -13.31 3.75 -4.79
CA LYS A 41 -14.15 2.92 -5.65
C LYS A 41 -13.52 1.59 -6.01
N GLY A 42 -12.32 1.59 -6.59
CA GLY A 42 -11.67 0.42 -7.18
C GLY A 42 -12.38 -0.14 -8.41
N PHE A 43 -11.86 -1.25 -8.92
CA PHE A 43 -12.41 -1.96 -10.06
C PHE A 43 -13.54 -2.89 -9.61
N VAL A 44 -14.74 -2.71 -10.16
CA VAL A 44 -15.89 -3.54 -9.79
C VAL A 44 -16.01 -4.72 -10.73
N SER A 45 -16.01 -5.93 -10.17
CA SER A 45 -16.28 -7.17 -10.90
C SER A 45 -17.18 -8.07 -10.07
N LYS A 46 -18.27 -8.56 -10.66
CA LYS A 46 -19.27 -9.42 -9.99
C LYS A 46 -19.74 -8.84 -8.64
N GLY A 47 -19.94 -7.52 -8.59
CA GLY A 47 -20.40 -6.82 -7.38
C GLY A 47 -19.32 -6.60 -6.30
N ARG A 48 -18.06 -6.97 -6.54
CA ARG A 48 -16.95 -6.75 -5.61
C ARG A 48 -16.00 -5.69 -6.13
N SER A 49 -15.55 -4.79 -5.25
CA SER A 49 -14.50 -3.82 -5.55
C SER A 49 -13.11 -4.44 -5.32
N PHE A 50 -12.21 -4.23 -6.29
CA PHE A 50 -10.82 -4.66 -6.23
C PHE A 50 -9.90 -3.45 -6.40
N LYS A 51 -8.88 -3.36 -5.55
CA LYS A 51 -7.84 -2.33 -5.66
C LYS A 51 -6.74 -2.71 -6.66
N LEU A 52 -6.72 -3.97 -7.08
CA LEU A 52 -5.75 -4.56 -8.03
C LEU A 52 -4.27 -4.37 -7.64
N PHE A 53 -3.98 -4.24 -6.35
CA PHE A 53 -2.64 -4.36 -5.80
C PHE A 53 -2.69 -5.08 -4.45
N THR A 54 -1.54 -5.58 -4.03
CA THR A 54 -1.31 -6.14 -2.69
C THR A 54 0.12 -5.79 -2.27
N PHE A 55 0.38 -5.86 -0.97
CA PHE A 55 1.71 -5.64 -0.40
C PHE A 55 1.94 -6.62 0.75
N SER A 56 3.20 -7.00 0.97
CA SER A 56 3.58 -7.83 2.10
C SER A 56 3.63 -7.01 3.39
N ARG A 57 3.75 -7.70 4.53
CA ARG A 57 4.27 -7.07 5.74
C ARG A 57 5.69 -6.55 5.50
N LEU A 58 6.10 -5.56 6.30
CA LEU A 58 7.52 -5.17 6.39
C LEU A 58 8.32 -6.39 6.87
N LEU A 59 9.42 -6.67 6.17
CA LEU A 59 10.33 -7.74 6.50
C LEU A 59 11.54 -7.13 7.20
N GLY A 60 11.68 -7.41 8.50
CA GLY A 60 12.87 -7.04 9.27
C GLY A 60 14.03 -7.98 8.98
N ARG A 61 15.25 -7.49 9.16
CA ARG A 61 16.46 -8.30 9.32
C ARG A 61 16.85 -8.37 10.78
#